data_AF-A0A140LIV5-F1
#
_entry.id   AF-A0A140LIV5-F1
#
_cell.length_a   1.000
_cell.length_b   1.000
_cell.length_c   1.000
_cell.angle_alpha   90.00
_cell.angle_beta   90.00
_cell.angle_gamma   90.00
#
_symmetry.space_group_name_H-M   'P 1'
#
loop_
_entity.id
_entity.type
_entity.pdbx_description
1 polymer ?
#
loop_
_entity_poly.entity_id
_entity_poly.type
_entity_poly.pdbx_seq_one_letter_code
_entity_poly.pdbx_strand_id
1 'polypeptide(L)'
;MDGMKYIISLFFIFVFLEGSKTEQVKHSDTYCVFQDKKYRVGEKWHPYLEPYGLVYCVNCICSENGNVLCSRVRCPSLHCLSPVHIPHLCCPRCPEDSLPPVNNKVTSKSCEYNGTTYQHGELFIAEGLFQNRQPNQCSQCSCSEGNVYCGLKTCPKLT
;
A
#
# COMPACT_ATOMS: atom_id res chain seq x y z
N MET A 1 -49.77 12.64 -57.23
CA MET A 1 -49.58 12.45 -55.78
C MET A 1 -48.23 11.81 -55.41
N ASP A 2 -47.35 11.50 -56.37
CA ASP A 2 -46.00 10.97 -56.10
C ASP A 2 -44.93 12.03 -55.83
N GLY A 3 -45.03 13.23 -56.41
CA GLY A 3 -44.03 14.30 -56.22
C GLY A 3 -43.87 14.77 -54.77
N MET A 4 -44.96 14.77 -53.99
CA MET A 4 -44.91 15.13 -52.57
C MET A 4 -44.20 14.07 -51.72
N LYS A 5 -44.23 12.78 -52.12
CA LYS A 5 -43.52 11.72 -51.39
C LYS A 5 -42.00 11.83 -51.56
N TYR A 6 -41.52 12.19 -52.75
CA TYR A 6 -40.10 12.41 -53.00
C TYR A 6 -39.56 13.64 -52.26
N ILE A 7 -40.35 14.72 -52.17
CA ILE A 7 -39.97 15.94 -51.42
C ILE A 7 -39.85 15.64 -49.92
N ILE A 8 -40.80 14.88 -49.36
CA ILE A 8 -40.77 14.47 -47.95
C ILE A 8 -39.56 13.55 -47.69
N SER A 9 -39.28 12.61 -48.59
CA SER A 9 -38.12 11.72 -48.48
C SER A 9 -36.78 12.46 -48.53
N LEU A 10 -36.66 13.47 -49.41
CA LEU A 10 -35.48 14.34 -49.47
C LEU A 10 -35.36 15.21 -48.21
N PHE A 11 -36.47 15.75 -47.69
CA PHE A 11 -36.48 16.50 -46.44
C PHE A 11 -36.02 15.63 -45.26
N PHE A 12 -36.49 14.39 -45.16
CA PHE A 12 -36.02 13.45 -44.14
C PHE A 12 -34.52 13.17 -44.28
N ILE A 13 -34.01 12.97 -45.51
CA ILE A 13 -32.56 12.77 -45.74
C ILE A 13 -31.74 14.00 -45.32
N PHE A 14 -32.19 15.23 -45.61
CA PHE A 14 -31.54 16.45 -45.15
C PHE A 14 -31.55 16.57 -43.61
N VAL A 15 -32.66 16.22 -42.96
CA VAL A 15 -32.77 16.22 -41.49
C VAL A 15 -31.86 15.16 -40.85
N PHE A 16 -31.66 14.00 -41.49
CA PHE A 16 -30.72 12.98 -41.01
C PHE A 16 -29.25 13.34 -41.25
N LEU A 17 -28.92 14.09 -42.31
CA LEU A 17 -27.56 14.60 -42.57
C LEU A 17 -27.12 15.67 -41.55
N GLU A 18 -28.05 16.50 -41.06
CA GLU A 18 -27.77 17.45 -39.98
C GLU A 18 -27.88 16.83 -38.57
N GLY A 19 -28.44 15.61 -38.47
CA GLY A 19 -28.85 14.96 -37.22
C GLY A 19 -27.85 13.98 -36.59
N SER A 20 -26.68 13.74 -37.19
CA SER A 20 -25.59 13.00 -36.52
C SER A 20 -24.65 13.95 -35.79
N LYS A 21 -25.19 14.73 -34.86
CA LYS A 21 -24.38 15.30 -33.80
C LYS A 21 -24.19 14.17 -32.78
N THR A 22 -23.18 13.33 -33.02
CA THR A 22 -22.65 12.52 -31.94
C THR A 22 -22.34 13.50 -30.82
N GLU A 23 -23.02 13.31 -29.70
CA GLU A 23 -22.66 13.89 -28.43
C GLU A 23 -21.29 13.29 -28.09
N GLN A 24 -20.27 13.83 -28.75
CA GLN A 24 -18.90 13.76 -28.26
C GLN A 24 -19.02 14.37 -26.89
N VAL A 25 -18.93 13.51 -25.87
CA VAL A 25 -18.53 13.92 -24.53
C VAL A 25 -17.32 14.80 -24.77
N LYS A 26 -17.53 16.12 -24.75
CA LYS A 26 -16.48 17.10 -24.87
C LYS A 26 -15.76 16.97 -23.54
N HIS A 27 -14.88 15.96 -23.45
CA HIS A 27 -13.83 15.92 -22.48
C HIS A 27 -13.12 17.23 -22.72
N SER A 28 -13.45 18.22 -21.90
CA SER A 28 -12.85 19.53 -22.00
C SER A 28 -11.35 19.27 -22.06
N ASP A 29 -10.67 19.76 -23.10
CA ASP A 29 -9.20 19.74 -23.20
C ASP A 29 -8.59 20.68 -22.14
N THR A 30 -9.15 20.67 -20.93
CA THR A 30 -8.64 21.35 -19.77
C THR A 30 -7.44 20.56 -19.32
N TYR A 31 -6.27 21.18 -19.40
CA TYR A 31 -5.03 20.66 -18.85
C TYR A 31 -4.44 21.72 -17.94
N CYS A 32 -3.72 21.27 -16.92
CA CYS A 32 -2.93 22.15 -16.09
C CYS A 32 -1.51 22.22 -16.64
N VAL A 33 -0.89 23.40 -16.60
CA VAL A 33 0.52 23.57 -16.93
C VAL A 33 1.29 23.90 -15.65
N PHE A 34 2.32 23.12 -15.36
CA PHE A 34 3.22 23.36 -14.23
C PHE A 34 4.66 23.10 -14.67
N GLN A 35 5.53 24.12 -14.57
CA GLN A 35 6.95 24.06 -14.99
C GLN A 35 7.12 23.46 -16.40
N ASP A 36 6.41 24.01 -17.37
CA ASP A 36 6.41 23.57 -18.78
C ASP A 36 5.93 22.14 -19.04
N LYS A 37 5.43 21.44 -18.01
CA LYS A 37 4.76 20.14 -18.14
C LYS A 37 3.26 20.29 -18.14
N LYS A 38 2.60 19.52 -19.01
CA LYS A 38 1.13 19.45 -19.11
C LYS A 38 0.62 18.26 -18.32
N TYR A 39 -0.40 18.49 -17.51
CA TYR A 39 -1.07 17.50 -16.66
C TYR A 39 -2.55 17.43 -17.00
N ARG A 40 -3.08 16.21 -17.06
CA ARG A 40 -4.52 15.98 -17.29
C ARG A 40 -5.30 16.28 -16.01
N VAL A 41 -6.57 16.64 -16.15
CA VAL A 41 -7.48 16.78 -15.01
C VAL A 41 -7.48 15.49 -14.18
N GLY A 42 -7.37 15.64 -12.85
CA GLY A 42 -7.27 14.53 -11.90
C GLY A 42 -5.86 13.93 -11.74
N GLU A 43 -4.93 14.28 -12.63
CA GLU A 43 -3.54 13.81 -12.53
C GLU A 43 -2.87 14.38 -11.29
N LYS A 44 -2.16 13.51 -10.55
CA LYS A 44 -1.45 13.85 -9.32
C LYS A 44 0.05 13.68 -9.53
N TRP A 45 0.85 14.63 -9.03
CA TRP A 45 2.30 14.57 -9.15
C TRP A 45 3.01 15.24 -7.98
N HIS A 46 4.29 14.90 -7.84
CA HIS A 46 5.23 15.58 -6.96
C HIS A 46 6.02 16.62 -7.76
N PRO A 47 6.06 17.90 -7.34
CA PRO A 47 6.77 18.94 -8.08
C PRO A 47 8.29 18.81 -7.90
N TYR A 48 9.02 19.25 -8.90
CA TYR A 48 10.48 19.41 -8.82
C TYR A 48 10.78 20.87 -8.46
N LEU A 49 11.36 21.12 -7.28
CA LEU A 49 11.63 22.47 -6.78
C LEU A 49 13.14 22.62 -6.62
N GLU A 50 13.78 23.45 -7.42
CA GLU A 50 15.20 23.78 -7.22
C GLU A 50 15.38 24.64 -5.95
N PRO A 51 16.45 24.42 -5.15
CA PRO A 51 17.54 23.44 -5.31
C PRO A 51 17.25 22.03 -4.74
N TYR A 52 16.06 21.80 -4.21
CA TYR A 52 15.67 20.59 -3.46
C TYR A 52 15.38 19.36 -4.33
N GLY A 53 15.18 19.54 -5.63
CA GLY A 53 14.83 18.45 -6.54
C GLY A 53 13.38 17.98 -6.38
N LEU A 54 13.13 16.68 -6.54
CA LEU A 54 11.77 16.11 -6.48
C LEU A 54 11.26 16.04 -5.04
N VAL A 55 10.18 16.78 -4.73
CA VAL A 55 9.68 16.93 -3.36
C VAL A 55 8.46 16.03 -3.11
N TYR A 56 8.70 14.83 -2.57
CA TYR A 56 7.65 13.83 -2.29
C TYR A 56 6.61 14.28 -1.25
N CYS A 57 6.95 15.27 -0.41
CA CYS A 57 6.04 15.81 0.59
C CYS A 57 5.07 16.87 0.07
N VAL A 58 5.12 17.21 -1.21
CA VAL A 58 4.12 18.06 -1.86
C VAL A 58 3.40 17.22 -2.89
N ASN A 59 2.08 17.17 -2.81
CA ASN A 59 1.24 16.52 -3.80
C ASN A 59 0.41 17.59 -4.50
N CYS A 60 0.62 17.71 -5.81
CA CYS A 60 -0.15 18.57 -6.69
C CYS A 60 -1.18 17.74 -7.45
N ILE A 61 -2.35 18.34 -7.72
CA ILE A 61 -3.41 17.75 -8.53
C ILE A 61 -3.91 18.78 -9.53
N CYS A 62 -4.21 18.36 -10.75
CA CYS A 62 -4.90 19.19 -11.71
C CYS A 62 -6.41 19.17 -11.44
N SER A 63 -6.97 20.30 -11.03
CA SER A 63 -8.41 20.46 -10.82
C SER A 63 -9.16 20.45 -12.15
N GLU A 64 -10.43 20.06 -12.11
CA GLU A 64 -11.36 20.11 -13.26
C GLU A 64 -11.47 21.51 -13.88
N ASN A 65 -11.19 22.55 -13.09
CA ASN A 65 -11.20 23.95 -13.53
C ASN A 65 -9.90 24.37 -14.24
N GLY A 66 -8.93 23.46 -14.43
CA GLY A 66 -7.62 23.76 -15.04
C GLY A 66 -6.61 24.39 -14.08
N ASN A 67 -6.93 24.42 -12.78
CA ASN A 67 -6.06 24.96 -11.75
C ASN A 67 -5.20 23.87 -11.12
N VAL A 68 -3.91 24.17 -10.91
CA VAL A 68 -3.01 23.32 -10.13
C VAL A 68 -3.25 23.55 -8.64
N LEU A 69 -3.62 22.49 -7.93
CA LEU A 69 -3.82 22.52 -6.48
C LEU A 69 -2.73 21.70 -5.80
N CYS A 70 -1.83 22.35 -5.07
CA CYS A 70 -0.75 21.69 -4.33
C CYS A 70 -1.01 21.71 -2.83
N SER A 71 -0.77 20.58 -2.18
CA SER A 71 -0.92 20.42 -0.73
C SER A 71 0.29 19.72 -0.14
N ARG A 72 0.65 20.08 1.10
CA ARG A 72 1.68 19.37 1.84
C ARG A 72 1.10 18.10 2.45
N VAL A 73 1.78 16.99 2.23
CA VAL A 73 1.46 15.71 2.86
C VAL A 73 1.69 15.86 4.36
N ARG A 74 0.66 15.59 5.16
CA ARG A 74 0.79 15.49 6.62
C ARG A 74 1.09 14.04 6.99
N CYS A 75 2.24 13.82 7.61
CA CYS A 75 2.61 12.49 8.07
C CYS A 75 1.92 12.15 9.40
N PRO A 76 1.51 10.89 9.59
CA PRO A 76 0.98 10.45 10.88
C PRO A 76 2.08 10.52 11.95
N SER A 77 1.69 10.80 13.18
CA SER A 77 2.60 10.70 14.33
C SER A 77 3.02 9.25 14.53
N LEU A 78 4.32 9.00 14.53
CA LEU A 78 4.89 7.67 14.78
C LEU A 78 5.29 7.54 16.26
N HIS A 79 5.01 6.38 16.84
CA HIS A 79 5.35 6.02 18.22
C HIS A 79 6.48 4.98 18.26
N CYS A 80 7.59 5.23 17.57
CA CYS A 80 8.77 4.36 17.58
C CYS A 80 10.03 5.14 17.94
N LEU A 81 11.01 4.42 18.50
CA LEU A 81 12.26 5.00 19.04
C LEU A 81 13.13 5.66 17.97
N SER A 82 13.11 5.14 16.74
CA SER A 82 13.94 5.64 15.64
C SER A 82 13.21 5.58 14.30
N PRO A 83 12.45 6.63 13.93
CA PRO A 83 11.84 6.72 12.61
C PRO A 83 12.90 6.89 11.52
N VAL A 84 12.82 6.08 10.47
CA VAL A 84 13.77 6.07 9.34
C VAL A 84 13.13 6.74 8.12
N HIS A 85 13.87 7.66 7.50
CA HIS A 85 13.44 8.31 6.27
C HIS A 85 13.87 7.46 5.07
N ILE A 86 12.91 7.01 4.28
CA ILE A 86 13.17 6.20 3.08
C ILE A 86 13.27 7.13 1.87
N PRO A 87 14.29 6.97 1.00
CA PRO A 87 14.35 7.70 -0.26
C PRO A 87 13.04 7.55 -1.06
N HIS A 88 12.60 8.61 -1.72
CA HIS A 88 11.37 8.64 -2.52
C HIS A 88 10.04 8.55 -1.73
N LEU A 89 10.07 8.57 -0.41
CA LEU A 89 8.87 8.69 0.43
C LEU A 89 8.86 10.04 1.15
N CYS A 90 7.66 10.60 1.34
CA CYS A 90 7.52 11.77 2.20
C CYS A 90 7.62 11.42 3.69
N CYS A 91 6.90 10.37 4.10
CA CYS A 91 6.75 10.08 5.52
C CYS A 91 7.78 9.06 5.99
N PRO A 92 8.36 9.27 7.18
CA PRO A 92 9.24 8.28 7.78
C PRO A 92 8.45 7.01 8.10
N ARG A 93 9.18 5.91 8.26
CA ARG A 93 8.65 4.60 8.66
C ARG A 93 9.38 4.13 9.91
N CYS A 94 8.69 3.36 10.74
CA CYS A 94 9.35 2.66 11.83
C CYS A 94 9.99 1.40 11.26
N PRO A 95 11.29 1.13 11.52
CA PRO A 95 11.87 -0.16 11.25
C PRO A 95 11.10 -1.23 12.05
N GLU A 96 10.85 -2.39 11.44
CA GLU A 96 10.04 -3.48 12.00
C GLU A 96 10.53 -3.93 13.39
N ASP A 97 11.81 -3.73 13.70
CA ASP A 97 12.43 -4.05 14.99
C ASP A 97 12.19 -3.00 16.10
N SER A 98 11.47 -1.90 15.81
CA SER A 98 11.28 -0.77 16.75
C SER A 98 9.83 -0.49 17.11
N LEU A 99 8.91 -1.36 16.71
CA LEU A 99 7.59 -1.38 17.31
C LEU A 99 7.72 -1.96 18.72
N PRO A 100 7.42 -1.21 19.80
CA PRO A 100 7.03 -1.88 21.03
C PRO A 100 5.88 -2.82 20.67
N PRO A 101 5.78 -4.03 21.28
CA PRO A 101 4.76 -5.01 20.93
C PRO A 101 3.43 -4.27 20.89
N VAL A 102 2.90 -4.09 19.69
CA VAL A 102 1.63 -3.41 19.49
C VAL A 102 0.68 -4.23 20.33
N ASN A 103 0.09 -3.61 21.35
CA ASN A 103 -1.09 -4.11 22.06
C ASN A 103 -2.27 -4.17 21.07
N ASN A 104 -2.09 -4.82 19.92
CA ASN A 104 -3.12 -5.68 19.41
C ASN A 104 -3.30 -6.67 20.55
N LYS A 105 -4.43 -6.55 21.24
CA LYS A 105 -4.98 -7.62 22.05
C LYS A 105 -5.28 -8.79 21.11
N VAL A 106 -4.24 -9.36 20.51
CA VAL A 106 -4.21 -10.76 20.13
C VAL A 106 -4.31 -11.41 21.49
N THR A 107 -5.47 -11.96 21.82
CA THR A 107 -5.56 -13.04 22.79
C THR A 107 -4.74 -14.20 22.22
N SER A 108 -3.43 -14.02 22.15
CA SER A 108 -2.49 -15.00 21.70
C SER A 108 -2.46 -16.03 22.82
N LYS A 109 -3.00 -17.20 22.51
CA LYS A 109 -3.15 -18.26 23.49
C LYS A 109 -1.76 -18.66 23.98
N SER A 110 -1.57 -18.68 25.29
CA SER A 110 -0.39 -19.28 25.91
C SER A 110 -0.39 -20.78 25.67
N CYS A 111 0.80 -21.36 25.56
CA CYS A 111 0.98 -22.81 25.43
C CYS A 111 1.33 -23.39 26.80
N GLU A 112 0.79 -24.55 27.14
CA GLU A 112 1.22 -25.29 28.33
C GLU A 112 2.09 -26.48 27.90
N TYR A 113 3.31 -26.54 28.42
CA TYR A 113 4.23 -27.64 28.17
C TYR A 113 4.94 -28.05 29.45
N ASN A 114 4.85 -29.34 29.80
CA ASN A 114 5.43 -29.91 31.02
C ASN A 114 5.05 -29.15 32.32
N GLY A 115 3.80 -28.69 32.41
CA GLY A 115 3.29 -27.88 33.53
C GLY A 115 3.77 -26.43 33.57
N THR A 116 4.55 -25.99 32.57
CA THR A 116 5.02 -24.60 32.43
C THR A 116 4.20 -23.90 31.36
N THR A 117 3.76 -22.67 31.65
CA THR A 117 3.02 -21.84 30.69
C THR A 117 3.98 -20.93 29.94
N TYR A 118 3.99 -21.06 28.61
CA TYR A 118 4.81 -20.29 27.68
C TYR A 118 3.94 -19.26 26.94
N GLN A 119 4.47 -18.07 26.77
CA GLN A 119 3.82 -17.00 26.02
C GLN A 119 3.95 -17.24 24.52
N HIS A 120 3.01 -16.69 23.74
CA HIS A 120 3.11 -16.74 22.28
C HIS A 120 4.41 -16.09 21.78
N GLY A 121 5.15 -16.81 20.94
CA GLY A 121 6.47 -16.42 20.44
C GLY A 121 7.64 -16.83 21.34
N GLU A 122 7.39 -17.40 22.53
CA GLU A 122 8.43 -17.83 23.45
C GLU A 122 9.16 -19.09 22.93
N LEU A 123 10.49 -19.09 23.07
CA LEU A 123 11.38 -20.19 22.70
C LEU A 123 11.95 -20.84 23.95
N PHE A 124 11.88 -22.18 24.03
CA PHE A 124 12.40 -22.94 25.16
C PHE A 124 13.05 -24.26 24.72
N ILE A 125 13.88 -24.83 25.59
CA ILE A 125 14.51 -26.13 25.37
C ILE A 125 13.74 -27.19 26.16
N ALA A 126 13.40 -28.29 25.51
CA ALA A 126 12.60 -29.34 26.11
C ALA A 126 13.30 -30.68 25.99
N GLU A 127 14.07 -31.05 27.00
CA GLU A 127 14.88 -32.27 27.00
C GLU A 127 14.02 -33.53 26.88
N GLY A 128 14.52 -34.55 26.17
CA GLY A 128 13.88 -35.88 26.12
C GLY A 128 12.70 -36.04 25.17
N LEU A 129 12.30 -35.02 24.39
CA LEU A 129 11.27 -35.16 23.35
C LEU A 129 11.68 -36.04 22.15
N PHE A 130 12.97 -36.01 21.82
CA PHE A 130 13.53 -36.73 20.69
C PHE A 130 14.74 -37.53 21.16
N GLN A 131 14.93 -38.71 20.58
CA GLN A 131 16.14 -39.48 20.81
C GLN A 131 17.29 -38.83 20.03
N ASN A 132 18.18 -38.16 20.76
CA ASN A 132 19.35 -37.51 20.18
C ASN A 132 20.17 -38.54 19.40
N ARG A 133 20.22 -38.38 18.07
CA ARG A 133 21.09 -39.21 17.22
C ARG A 133 22.53 -38.72 17.23
N GLN A 134 22.74 -37.45 17.61
CA GLN A 134 24.05 -36.84 17.75
C GLN A 134 24.16 -36.08 19.08
N PRO A 135 25.35 -36.04 19.71
CA PRO A 135 25.58 -35.42 21.03
C PRO A 135 25.46 -33.89 21.04
N ASN A 136 25.41 -33.26 19.87
CA ASN A 136 25.20 -31.82 19.66
C ASN A 136 23.75 -31.50 19.30
N GLN A 137 22.82 -32.44 19.42
CA GLN A 137 21.40 -32.20 19.14
C GLN A 137 20.66 -31.82 20.42
N CYS A 138 19.88 -30.74 20.31
CA CYS A 138 18.99 -30.24 21.34
C CYS A 138 17.61 -30.03 20.72
N SER A 139 16.58 -30.18 21.52
CA SER A 139 15.20 -29.88 21.17
C SER A 139 14.88 -28.42 21.47
N GLN A 140 14.61 -27.64 20.43
CA GLN A 140 14.10 -26.28 20.57
C GLN A 140 12.61 -26.26 20.25
N CYS A 141 11.83 -25.69 21.15
CA CYS A 141 10.39 -25.53 21.03
C CYS A 141 10.02 -24.05 20.91
N SER A 142 8.94 -23.78 20.16
CA SER A 142 8.30 -22.48 20.07
C SER A 142 6.81 -22.58 20.39
N CYS A 143 6.30 -21.61 21.14
CA CYS A 143 4.85 -21.47 21.35
C CYS A 143 4.26 -20.59 20.25
N SER A 144 3.30 -21.11 19.48
CA SER A 144 2.52 -20.30 18.52
C SER A 144 1.03 -20.66 18.61
N GLU A 145 0.21 -19.62 18.77
CA GLU A 145 -1.26 -19.68 18.91
C GLU A 145 -1.82 -20.79 19.84
N GLY A 146 -1.13 -21.07 20.96
CA GLY A 146 -1.53 -22.11 21.92
C GLY A 146 -1.03 -23.52 21.61
N ASN A 147 -0.26 -23.67 20.53
CA ASN A 147 0.37 -24.93 20.15
C ASN A 147 1.90 -24.85 20.33
N VAL A 148 2.48 -25.96 20.78
CA VAL A 148 3.91 -26.10 20.97
C VAL A 148 4.51 -26.80 19.75
N TYR A 149 5.46 -26.13 19.09
CA TYR A 149 6.17 -26.66 17.93
C TYR A 149 7.62 -26.93 18.31
N CYS A 150 8.01 -28.20 18.38
CA CYS A 150 9.37 -28.61 18.74
C CYS A 150 10.12 -29.22 17.55
N GLY A 151 11.41 -28.93 17.47
CA GLY A 151 12.30 -29.53 16.49
C GLY A 151 13.71 -29.74 17.05
N LEU A 152 14.43 -30.69 16.45
CA LEU A 152 15.85 -30.88 16.74
C LEU A 152 16.67 -29.80 16.06
N LYS A 153 17.57 -29.17 16.82
CA LYS A 153 18.62 -28.28 16.31
C LYS A 153 19.99 -28.72 16.80
N THR A 154 21.00 -28.24 16.10
CA THR A 154 22.38 -28.38 16.51
C THR A 154 22.70 -27.29 17.54
N CYS A 155 22.81 -27.66 18.82
CA CYS A 155 23.29 -26.75 19.86
C CYS A 155 24.82 -26.85 19.99
N PRO A 156 25.52 -25.74 20.25
CA PRO A 156 26.92 -25.78 20.62
C PRO A 156 27.08 -26.60 21.91
N LYS A 157 28.14 -27.42 21.98
CA LYS A 157 28.51 -28.08 23.24
C LYS A 157 28.83 -27.00 24.27
N LEU A 158 28.06 -26.95 25.35
CA LEU A 158 28.47 -26.24 26.56
C LEU A 158 29.76 -26.92 27.04
N THR A 159 30.86 -26.16 27.02
CA THR A 159 32.19 -26.64 27.45
C THR A 159 32.36 -26.32 28.92
#